data_AF-A0A7Z6SPP9-F1
#
_entry.id   AF-A0A7Z6SPP9-F1
#
_cell.length_a   1.000
_cell.length_b   1.000
_cell.length_c   1.000
_cell.angle_alpha   90.00
_cell.angle_beta   90.00
_cell.angle_gamma   90.00
#
_symmetry.space_group_name_H-M   'P 1'
#
loop_
_entity.id
_entity.type
_entity.pdbx_description
1 polymer ?
#
loop_
_entity_poly.entity_id
_entity_poly.type
_entity_poly.pdbx_seq_one_letter_code
_entity_poly.pdbx_strand_id
1 'polypeptide(L)'
;MKKFGLGVYLLLLGILGGSLITLGMMVAPIVFKAPSILPEFNLTLFESGKLMSQIIVRFNFLLGAIGFVVLLYEIISFIYSKRSFVYLILGVAIGALCLLFVFYYTP
;
A
#
# COMPACT_ATOMS: atom_id res chain seq x y z
N MET A 1 24.19 -13.75 5.46
CA MET A 1 22.87 -13.89 4.79
C MET A 1 21.72 -13.20 5.54
N LYS A 2 21.61 -13.28 6.88
CA LYS A 2 20.58 -12.55 7.69
C LYS A 2 20.48 -11.03 7.44
N LYS A 3 21.61 -10.33 7.23
CA LYS A 3 21.63 -8.87 7.03
C LYS A 3 21.07 -8.42 5.68
N PHE A 4 21.25 -9.22 4.62
CA PHE A 4 20.77 -8.88 3.28
C PHE A 4 19.25 -9.01 3.17
N GLY A 5 18.67 -10.09 3.71
CA GLY A 5 17.22 -10.27 3.76
C GLY A 5 16.50 -9.16 4.54
N LEU A 6 17.09 -8.69 5.63
CA LEU A 6 16.57 -7.57 6.41
C LEU A 6 16.62 -6.24 5.63
N GLY A 7 17.68 -6.01 4.84
CA GLY A 7 17.78 -4.83 3.97
C GLY A 7 16.71 -4.81 2.89
N VAL A 8 16.47 -5.94 2.22
CA VAL A 8 15.41 -6.08 1.21
C VAL A 8 14.03 -5.88 1.82
N TYR A 9 13.80 -6.42 3.03
CA TYR A 9 12.54 -6.24 3.76
C TYR A 9 12.27 -4.77 4.11
N LEU A 10 13.28 -4.04 4.62
CA LEU A 10 13.14 -2.61 4.92
C LEU A 10 12.90 -1.77 3.66
N LEU A 11 13.53 -2.14 2.54
CA LEU A 11 13.31 -1.49 1.26
C LEU A 11 11.87 -1.68 0.78
N LEU A 12 11.34 -2.91 0.85
CA LEU A 12 9.94 -3.21 0.51
C LEU A 12 8.95 -2.43 1.38
N LEU A 13 9.19 -2.35 2.70
CA LEU A 13 8.40 -1.53 3.61
C LEU A 13 8.47 -0.04 3.27
N GLY A 14 9.67 0.46 2.93
CA GLY A 14 9.88 1.84 2.50
C GLY A 14 9.12 2.16 1.21
N ILE A 15 9.15 1.26 0.22
CA ILE A 15 8.35 1.40 -1.00
C ILE A 15 6.86 1.44 -0.66
N LEU A 16 6.38 0.53 0.20
CA LEU A 16 4.97 0.47 0.60
C LEU A 16 4.51 1.78 1.24
N GLY A 17 5.24 2.25 2.25
CA GLY A 17 4.95 3.50 2.95
C GLY A 17 5.06 4.73 2.04
N GLY A 18 6.15 4.82 1.25
CA GLY A 18 6.35 5.93 0.32
C GLY A 18 5.28 5.99 -0.77
N SER A 19 4.83 4.84 -1.26
CA SER A 19 3.76 4.77 -2.26
C SER A 19 2.41 5.24 -1.69
N LEU A 20 2.08 4.83 -0.46
CA LEU A 20 0.87 5.29 0.23
C LEU A 20 0.89 6.81 0.48
N ILE A 21 2.03 7.36 0.91
CA ILE A 21 2.19 8.81 1.11
C ILE A 21 2.02 9.53 -0.23
N THR A 22 2.65 9.04 -1.29
CA THR A 22 2.54 9.65 -2.63
C THR A 22 1.09 9.65 -3.11
N LEU A 23 0.37 8.54 -2.96
CA LEU A 23 -1.03 8.44 -3.37
C LEU A 23 -1.97 9.34 -2.55
N GLY A 24 -1.82 9.31 -1.22
CA GLY A 24 -2.70 10.06 -0.33
C GLY A 24 -2.41 11.56 -0.32
N MET A 25 -1.14 11.94 -0.21
CA MET A 25 -0.75 13.35 -0.02
C MET A 25 -0.55 14.09 -1.34
N MET A 26 -0.08 13.41 -2.39
CA MET A 26 0.25 14.09 -3.66
C MET A 26 -0.83 13.83 -4.72
N VAL A 27 -1.18 12.58 -4.98
CA VAL A 27 -2.10 12.23 -6.08
C VAL A 27 -3.55 12.63 -5.76
N ALA A 28 -4.05 12.30 -4.57
CA ALA A 28 -5.44 12.61 -4.19
C ALA A 28 -5.82 14.10 -4.38
N PRO A 29 -5.09 15.10 -3.86
CA PRO A 29 -5.48 16.49 -4.03
C PRO A 29 -5.42 16.96 -5.49
N ILE A 30 -4.53 16.39 -6.32
CA ILE A 30 -4.46 16.71 -7.75
C ILE A 30 -5.69 16.15 -8.47
N VAL A 31 -6.06 14.90 -8.20
CA VAL A 31 -7.22 14.24 -8.83
C VAL A 31 -8.52 14.94 -8.41
N PHE A 32 -8.69 15.27 -7.12
CA PHE A 32 -9.90 15.96 -6.66
C PHE A 32 -9.96 17.44 -7.07
N LYS A 33 -8.83 18.06 -7.43
CA LYS A 33 -8.78 19.40 -8.04
C LYS A 33 -8.80 19.38 -9.57
N ALA A 34 -8.89 18.20 -10.21
CA ALA A 34 -8.98 18.10 -11.66
C ALA A 34 -10.08 19.01 -12.28
N PRO A 35 -11.27 19.18 -11.67
CA PRO A 35 -12.28 20.11 -12.17
C PRO A 35 -11.83 21.56 -12.31
N SER A 36 -10.94 22.03 -11.41
CA SER A 36 -10.41 23.40 -11.47
C SER A 36 -9.17 23.53 -12.34
N ILE A 37 -8.45 22.43 -12.59
CA ILE A 37 -7.26 22.40 -13.44
C ILE A 37 -7.65 22.26 -14.92
N LEU A 38 -8.71 21.52 -15.22
CA LEU A 38 -9.21 21.24 -16.57
C LEU A 38 -10.70 21.62 -16.68
N PRO A 39 -11.02 22.93 -16.66
CA PRO A 39 -12.41 23.40 -16.71
C PRO A 39 -13.13 23.05 -18.02
N GLU A 40 -12.37 22.80 -19.08
CA GLU A 40 -12.88 22.46 -20.43
C GLU A 40 -13.64 21.13 -20.46
N PHE A 41 -13.36 20.22 -19.52
CA PHE A 41 -13.94 18.88 -19.49
C PHE A 41 -15.21 18.77 -18.62
N ASN A 42 -15.68 19.87 -18.02
CA ASN A 42 -16.87 19.89 -17.14
C ASN A 42 -16.86 18.79 -16.06
N LEU A 43 -15.67 18.41 -15.59
CA LEU A 43 -15.47 17.33 -14.64
C LEU A 43 -16.17 17.64 -13.31
N THR A 44 -17.00 16.73 -12.83
CA THR A 44 -17.61 16.84 -11.50
C THR A 44 -16.72 16.21 -10.43
N LEU A 45 -16.93 16.60 -9.16
CA LEU A 45 -16.23 15.98 -8.02
C LEU A 45 -16.46 14.45 -7.97
N PHE A 46 -17.63 14.00 -8.42
CA PHE A 46 -18.00 12.58 -8.49
C PHE A 46 -17.17 11.82 -9.53
N GLU A 47 -16.95 12.39 -10.71
CA GLU A 47 -16.09 11.79 -11.74
C GLU A 47 -14.63 11.75 -11.32
N SER A 48 -14.18 12.78 -10.60
CA SER A 48 -12.85 12.80 -9.99
C SER A 48 -12.70 11.67 -8.95
N GLY A 49 -13.75 11.39 -8.17
CA GLY A 49 -13.80 10.24 -7.27
C GLY A 49 -13.72 8.89 -7.99
N LYS A 50 -14.39 8.74 -9.15
CA LYS A 50 -14.26 7.55 -10.00
C LYS A 50 -12.84 7.37 -10.52
N LEU A 51 -12.18 8.45 -10.96
CA LEU A 51 -10.79 8.43 -11.39
C LEU A 51 -9.85 8.00 -10.25
N MET A 52 -10.03 8.56 -9.05
CA MET A 52 -9.23 8.17 -7.88
C MET A 52 -9.41 6.69 -7.52
N SER A 53 -10.64 6.18 -7.57
CA SER A 53 -10.93 4.76 -7.34
C SER A 53 -10.18 3.85 -8.32
N GLN A 54 -10.17 4.20 -9.62
CA GLN A 54 -9.43 3.44 -10.63
C GLN A 54 -7.91 3.41 -10.36
N ILE A 55 -7.34 4.52 -9.86
CA ILE A 55 -5.92 4.57 -9.47
C ILE A 55 -5.66 3.63 -8.29
N ILE A 56 -6.54 3.64 -7.27
CA ILE A 56 -6.43 2.79 -6.08
C ILE A 56 -6.52 1.30 -6.46
N VAL A 57 -7.47 0.92 -7.33
CA VAL A 57 -7.62 -0.48 -7.80
C VAL A 57 -6.35 -0.98 -8.48
N ARG A 58 -5.70 -0.15 -9.31
CA ARG A 58 -4.43 -0.53 -9.96
C ARG A 58 -3.30 -0.68 -8.93
N PHE A 59 -3.28 0.20 -7.93
CA PHE A 59 -2.28 0.14 -6.87
C PHE A 59 -2.48 -1.05 -5.93
N ASN A 60 -3.71 -1.52 -5.74
CA ASN A 60 -4.02 -2.68 -4.89
C ASN A 60 -3.27 -3.94 -5.30
N PHE A 61 -3.03 -4.16 -6.61
CA PHE A 61 -2.27 -5.32 -7.05
C PHE A 61 -0.84 -5.30 -6.49
N LEU A 62 -0.19 -4.13 -6.54
CA LEU A 62 1.14 -3.93 -5.98
C LEU A 62 1.11 -4.04 -4.45
N LEU A 63 0.10 -3.44 -3.80
CA LEU A 63 -0.06 -3.48 -2.36
C LEU A 63 -0.28 -4.90 -1.83
N GLY A 64 -1.09 -5.70 -2.52
CA GLY A 64 -1.35 -7.10 -2.19
C GLY A 64 -0.13 -7.98 -2.37
N ALA A 65 0.61 -7.81 -3.46
CA ALA A 65 1.86 -8.54 -3.69
C ALA A 65 2.90 -8.27 -2.59
N ILE A 66 3.11 -7.00 -2.23
CA ILE A 66 4.06 -6.64 -1.17
C ILE A 66 3.54 -7.10 0.20
N GLY A 67 2.25 -6.90 0.50
CA GLY A 67 1.63 -7.36 1.75
C GLY A 67 1.77 -8.87 1.97
N PHE A 68 1.61 -9.67 0.90
CA PHE A 68 1.82 -11.11 0.94
C PHE A 68 3.29 -11.47 1.22
N VAL A 69 4.24 -10.80 0.56
CA VAL A 69 5.68 -11.01 0.80
C VAL A 69 6.06 -10.64 2.24
N VAL A 70 5.51 -9.55 2.78
CA VAL A 70 5.74 -9.13 4.17
C VAL A 70 5.22 -10.17 5.17
N LEU A 71 4.01 -10.71 4.95
CA LEU A 71 3.46 -11.79 5.78
C LEU A 71 4.32 -13.05 5.75
N LEU A 72 4.73 -13.49 4.55
CA LEU A 72 5.61 -14.65 4.40
C LEU A 72 6.94 -14.44 5.12
N TYR A 73 7.55 -13.27 4.96
CA TYR A 73 8.81 -12.94 5.64
C TYR A 73 8.66 -12.98 7.16
N GLU A 74 7.58 -12.42 7.71
CA GLU A 74 7.38 -12.38 9.15
C GLU A 74 7.16 -13.78 9.74
N ILE A 75 6.37 -14.63 9.06
CA ILE A 75 6.13 -16.03 9.46
C ILE A 75 7.45 -16.83 9.45
N ILE A 76 8.21 -16.75 8.35
CA ILE A 76 9.50 -17.44 8.22
C ILE A 76 10.49 -16.92 9.27
N SER A 77 10.57 -15.60 9.46
CA SER A 77 11.46 -14.98 10.44
C SER A 77 11.12 -15.38 11.87
N PHE A 78 9.84 -15.60 12.19
CA PHE A 78 9.41 -16.04 13.50
C PHE A 78 9.83 -17.49 13.78
N ILE A 79 9.59 -18.39 12.83
CA ILE A 79 9.95 -19.82 12.94
C ILE A 79 11.46 -19.99 13.09
N TYR A 80 12.26 -19.32 12.26
CA TYR A 80 13.70 -19.57 12.19
C TYR A 80 14.55 -18.72 13.13
N SER A 81 14.08 -17.54 13.57
CA SER A 81 14.96 -16.58 14.25
C SER A 81 14.58 -16.27 15.70
N LYS A 82 13.59 -16.95 16.30
CA LYS A 82 13.08 -16.67 17.66
C LYS A 82 12.95 -15.16 17.92
N ARG A 83 12.40 -14.43 16.95
CA ARG A 83 12.27 -12.96 17.00
C ARG A 83 11.19 -12.61 18.03
N SER A 84 11.36 -11.47 18.73
CA SER A 84 10.39 -11.02 19.74
C SER A 84 8.97 -10.93 19.16
N PHE A 85 7.99 -11.36 19.94
CA PHE A 85 6.55 -11.39 19.60
C PHE A 85 6.04 -10.05 19.05
N VAL A 86 6.63 -8.94 19.48
CA VAL A 86 6.26 -7.59 19.04
C VAL A 86 6.44 -7.40 17.53
N TYR A 87 7.53 -7.90 16.94
CA TYR A 87 7.78 -7.78 15.50
C TYR A 87 6.78 -8.59 14.69
N LEU A 88 6.39 -9.76 15.19
CA LEU A 88 5.35 -10.59 14.57
C LEU A 88 4.01 -9.86 14.55
N ILE A 89 3.58 -9.31 15.68
CA ILE A 89 2.29 -8.60 15.76
C ILE A 89 2.27 -7.41 14.80
N LEU A 90 3.36 -6.64 14.73
CA LEU A 90 3.48 -5.51 13.80
C LEU A 90 3.46 -5.95 12.33
N GLY A 91 4.22 -6.97 11.95
CA GLY A 91 4.26 -7.46 10.57
C GLY A 91 2.92 -8.07 10.14
N VAL A 92 2.27 -8.82 11.03
CA VAL A 92 0.92 -9.35 10.79
C VAL A 92 -0.11 -8.23 10.67
N ALA A 93 -0.05 -7.21 11.53
CA ALA A 93 -0.95 -6.06 11.45
C ALA A 93 -0.79 -5.31 10.11
N ILE A 94 0.45 -5.05 9.67
CA ILE A 94 0.73 -4.40 8.39
C ILE A 94 0.21 -5.24 7.22
N GLY A 95 0.49 -6.55 7.23
CA GLY A 95 0.01 -7.46 6.20
C GLY A 95 -1.51 -7.57 6.15
N ALA A 96 -2.16 -7.66 7.31
CA ALA A 96 -3.61 -7.70 7.44
C ALA A 96 -4.26 -6.39 6.95
N LEU A 97 -3.71 -5.23 7.33
CA LEU A 97 -4.17 -3.93 6.84
C LEU A 97 -4.02 -3.81 5.32
N CYS A 98 -2.90 -4.28 4.75
CA CYS A 98 -2.72 -4.30 3.30
C CYS A 98 -3.76 -5.18 2.61
N LEU A 99 -3.99 -6.39 3.11
CA LEU A 99 -5.00 -7.29 2.55
C LEU A 99 -6.41 -6.72 2.69
N LEU A 100 -6.75 -6.14 3.85
CA LEU A 100 -8.05 -5.50 4.06
C LEU A 100 -8.26 -4.35 3.09
N PHE A 101 -7.24 -3.53 2.86
CA PHE A 101 -7.28 -2.47 1.85
C PHE A 101 -7.53 -3.03 0.43
N VAL A 102 -6.84 -4.11 0.06
CA VAL A 102 -7.04 -4.78 -1.23
C VAL A 102 -8.47 -5.34 -1.35
N PHE A 103 -8.97 -6.07 -0.35
CA PHE A 103 -10.31 -6.65 -0.37
C PHE A 103 -11.43 -5.61 -0.32
N TYR A 104 -11.20 -4.46 0.32
CA TYR A 104 -12.21 -3.40 0.43
C TYR A 104 -12.39 -2.64 -0.89
N TYR A 105 -11.29 -2.37 -1.60
CA TYR A 105 -11.31 -1.55 -2.82
C TYR A 105 -11.34 -2.37 -4.11
N THR A 106 -11.23 -3.70 -4.05
CA THR A 106 -11.32 -4.58 -5.22
C THR A 106 -12.62 -5.39 -5.13
N PRO A 107 -13.58 -5.20 -6.06
CA PRO A 107 -14.81 -5.97 -6.11
C PRO A 107 -14.61 -7.41 -6.59
#